data_AF-A0A972E4C0-F1
#
_entry.id   AF-A0A972E4C0-F1
#
_cell.length_a   1.000
_cell.length_b   1.000
_cell.length_c   1.000
_cell.angle_alpha   90.00
_cell.angle_beta   90.00
_cell.angle_gamma   90.00
#
_symmetry.space_group_name_H-M   'P 1'
#
loop_
_entity.id
_entity.type
_entity.pdbx_description
1 polymer ?
#
loop_
_entity_poly.entity_id
_entity_poly.type
_entity_poly.pdbx_seq_one_letter_code
_entity_poly.pdbx_strand_id
1 'polypeptide(L)' 'MSKGYPHCGLCPEMPCVTLKDYFDDPEHGDNGERLANLKAWANGHWTLQALTGKKRSGE' A
#
# COMPACT_ATOMS: atom_id res chain seq x y z
N MET A 1 -1.88 -10.82 -12.68
CA MET A 1 -2.06 -12.13 -12.01
C MET A 1 -1.54 -12.03 -10.58
N SER A 2 -2.34 -12.45 -9.61
CA SER A 2 -1.98 -12.49 -8.18
C SER A 2 -0.89 -13.55 -7.96
N LYS A 3 0.16 -13.21 -7.21
CA LYS A 3 1.33 -14.06 -6.92
C LYS A 3 1.03 -15.31 -6.06
N GLY A 4 -0.20 -15.83 -6.09
CA GLY A 4 -0.67 -16.93 -5.24
C GLY A 4 -1.00 -16.54 -3.79
N TYR A 5 -0.84 -15.27 -3.41
CA TYR A 5 -1.12 -14.78 -2.07
C TYR A 5 -2.48 -14.08 -1.98
N PRO A 6 -3.20 -14.23 -0.85
CA PRO A 6 -4.49 -13.55 -0.61
C PRO A 6 -4.44 -12.02 -0.76
N HIS A 7 -3.32 -11.41 -0.37
CA HIS A 7 -3.08 -9.98 -0.53
C HIS A 7 -1.58 -9.70 -0.62
N CYS A 8 -1.24 -8.51 -1.13
CA CYS A 8 0.16 -8.12 -1.32
C CYS A 8 0.96 -8.22 -0.03
N GLY A 9 0.41 -7.90 1.14
CA GLY A 9 1.10 -8.02 2.43
C GLY A 9 1.73 -9.39 2.74
N LEU A 10 1.21 -10.49 2.15
CA LEU A 10 1.76 -11.84 2.31
C LEU A 10 2.78 -12.23 1.24
N CYS A 11 3.04 -11.35 0.27
CA CYS A 11 4.00 -11.61 -0.79
C CYS A 11 5.44 -11.51 -0.24
N PRO A 12 6.33 -12.49 -0.49
CA PRO A 12 7.71 -12.49 0.01
C PRO A 12 8.56 -11.38 -0.60
N GLU A 13 8.18 -10.86 -1.77
CA GLU A 13 8.83 -9.71 -2.42
C GLU A 13 8.33 -8.35 -1.89
N MET A 14 7.53 -8.31 -0.82
CA MET A 14 7.05 -7.05 -0.24
C MET A 14 8.14 -6.30 0.55
N PRO A 15 8.19 -4.96 0.45
CA PRO A 15 7.51 -4.14 -0.54
C PRO A 15 8.16 -4.30 -1.93
N CYS A 16 7.36 -4.60 -2.95
CA CYS A 16 7.87 -4.69 -4.32
C CYS A 16 8.21 -3.30 -4.85
N VAL A 17 9.03 -3.22 -5.90
CA VAL A 17 9.50 -1.94 -6.46
C VAL A 17 8.32 -1.04 -6.84
N THR A 18 7.32 -1.59 -7.52
CA THR A 18 6.11 -0.87 -7.93
C THR A 18 5.39 -0.24 -6.74
N LEU A 19 5.29 -0.95 -5.63
CA LEU A 19 4.62 -0.42 -4.44
C LEU A 19 5.42 0.73 -3.82
N LYS A 20 6.76 0.63 -3.82
CA LYS A 20 7.64 1.72 -3.36
C LYS A 20 7.53 2.94 -4.25
N ASP A 21 7.52 2.75 -5.57
CA ASP A 21 7.42 3.84 -6.55
C ASP A 21 6.12 4.63 -6.36
N TYR A 22 5.04 3.97 -5.95
CA TYR A 22 3.78 4.63 -5.62
C TYR A 22 3.81 5.49 -4.36
N PHE A 23 4.79 5.37 -3.45
CA PHE A 23 4.80 6.21 -2.24
C PHE A 23 5.25 7.63 -2.53
N ASP A 24 6.28 7.76 -3.35
CA ASP A 24 6.88 9.05 -3.69
C ASP A 24 6.25 9.66 -4.95
N ASP A 25 5.22 9.01 -5.52
CA ASP A 25 4.51 9.53 -6.67
C ASP A 25 3.76 10.83 -6.29
N PRO A 26 4.00 11.94 -7.00
CA PRO A 26 3.43 13.23 -6.64
C PRO A 26 1.90 13.33 -6.82
N GLU A 27 1.30 12.43 -7.59
CA GLU A 27 -0.14 12.41 -7.90
C GLU A 27 -0.88 11.25 -7.21
N HIS A 28 -0.22 10.11 -7.09
CA HIS A 28 -0.77 8.85 -6.60
C HIS A 28 -0.13 8.36 -5.29
N GLY A 29 0.82 9.14 -4.76
CA GLY A 29 1.43 9.02 -3.45
C GLY A 29 0.41 8.92 -2.34
N ASP A 30 0.41 7.81 -1.62
CA ASP A 30 0.01 7.74 -0.22
C ASP A 30 1.32 7.69 0.56
N ASN A 31 1.55 8.43 1.63
CA ASN A 31 2.89 8.63 2.22
C ASN A 31 3.45 7.37 2.94
N GLY A 32 3.46 6.22 2.28
CA GLY A 32 3.74 4.89 2.82
C GLY A 32 2.55 4.25 3.56
N GLU A 33 1.37 4.88 3.60
CA GLU A 33 0.23 4.37 4.39
C GLU A 33 -0.26 3.02 3.87
N ARG A 34 -0.26 2.81 2.56
CA ARG A 34 -0.65 1.52 1.99
C ARG A 34 0.32 0.41 2.41
N LEU A 35 1.61 0.71 2.51
CA LEU A 35 2.59 -0.25 3.03
C LEU A 35 2.36 -0.59 4.49
N ALA A 36 2.10 0.44 5.30
CA ALA A 36 1.80 0.25 6.71
C ALA A 36 0.58 -0.68 6.88
N ASN A 37 -0.48 -0.44 6.11
CA ASN A 37 -1.68 -1.27 6.08
C ASN A 37 -1.40 -2.71 5.62
N LEU A 38 -0.63 -2.89 4.54
CA LEU A 38 -0.29 -4.23 4.05
C LEU A 38 0.56 -5.01 5.05
N LYS A 39 1.47 -4.35 5.77
CA LYS A 39 2.27 -4.96 6.86
C LYS A 39 1.38 -5.30 8.06
N ALA A 40 0.47 -4.42 8.45
CA ALA A 40 -0.49 -4.68 9.52
C ALA A 40 -1.35 -5.91 9.20
N TRP A 41 -1.92 -5.97 7.99
CA TRP A 41 -2.69 -7.12 7.52
C TRP A 41 -1.91 -8.43 7.53
N ALA A 42 -0.65 -8.41 7.09
CA ALA A 42 0.22 -9.60 7.13
C ALA A 42 0.44 -10.13 8.56
N ASN A 43 0.37 -9.25 9.56
CA ASN A 43 0.48 -9.60 10.98
C ASN A 43 -0.89 -9.85 11.65
N GLY A 44 -1.98 -9.91 10.89
CA GLY A 44 -3.33 -10.13 11.42
C GLY A 44 -3.96 -8.91 12.10
N HIS A 45 -3.40 -7.72 11.92
CA HIS A 45 -3.95 -6.47 12.43
C HIS A 45 -4.90 -5.89 11.38
N TRP A 46 -6.20 -5.81 11.70
CA TRP A 46 -7.23 -5.37 10.76
C TRP A 46 -7.54 -3.87 10.82
N THR A 47 -6.86 -3.13 11.70
CA THR A 47 -7.00 -1.67 11.78
C THR A 47 -6.30 -1.02 10.59
N LEU A 48 -7.08 -0.38 9.74
CA LEU A 48 -6.60 0.37 8.59
C LEU A 48 -6.30 1.82 8.97
N GLN A 49 -5.09 2.28 8.65
CA GLN A 49 -4.79 3.70 8.57
C GLN A 49 -5.41 4.28 7.30
N ALA A 50 -6.04 5.45 7.41
CA ALA A 50 -6.55 6.15 6.24
C ALA A 50 -5.39 6.56 5.31
N LEU A 51 -5.57 6.36 4.00
CA LEU A 51 -4.64 6.86 3.01
C LEU A 51 -4.80 8.38 2.94
N THR A 52 -3.70 9.12 3.15
CA THR A 52 -3.75 10.59 3.18
C THR A 52 -3.23 11.23 1.91
N GLY A 53 -2.88 10.40 0.92
CA GLY A 53 -2.50 10.83 -0.42
C GLY A 53 -3.40 11.90 -0.99
N LYS A 54 -2.81 12.87 -1.70
CA LYS A 54 -3.53 14.07 -2.13
C LYS A 54 -4.76 13.66 -2.95
N LYS A 55 -5.95 14.07 -2.48
CA LYS A 55 -7.18 14.06 -3.28
C LYS A 55 -6.85 14.78 -4.59
N ARG A 56 -7.19 14.15 -5.72
CA ARG A 56 -7.24 14.85 -7.01
C ARG A 56 -7.92 16.20 -6.78
N SER A 57 -7.22 17.28 -7.11
CA SER A 57 -7.83 18.60 -7.25
C SER A 57 -8.86 18.49 -8.39
N GLY A 58 -10.12 18.19 -8.07
CA GLY A 58 -11.20 18.05 -9.05
C GLY A 58 -12.02 16.77 -8.87
N GLU A 59 -12.95 16.81 -7.92
CA GLU A 59 -14.25 16.14 -7.95
C GLU A 59 -15.31 17.19 -7.61
#